data_AF-A0A534A7T2-F1
#
_entry.id   AF-A0A534A7T2-F1
#
_cell.length_a   1.000
_cell.length_b   1.000
_cell.length_c   1.000
_cell.angle_alpha   90.00
_cell.angle_beta   90.00
_cell.angle_gamma   90.00
#
_symmetry.space_group_name_H-M   'P 1'
#
loop_
_entity.id
_entity.type
_entity.pdbx_description
1 polymer ?
#
loop_
_entity_poly.entity_id
_entity_poly.type
_entity_poly.pdbx_seq_one_letter_code
_entity_poly.pdbx_strand_id
1 'polypeptide(L)'
;MWLQVKPGEIVSCNGCHLLASARRPISHGRAGLFASAWSGAAASGVPFPHTIAGGAGAFIPQAGETMAQARMRVSCASDSPPCKQMVPGVNVIYTDVWTDPAQATPGAPINYRYDDATQFMTPFPTSAACVTAWAANCRIVINYPKHIQALWDLARPATVGGVVVDHSCSQAGCHNPKNAAGALQTPAGDLDLTSSASNDVPQELTSYRQLLFPHNTVIMGAPGPSVGPYLNAGSAHGALSAQFLNRFATGSGSTHAGWLSPAELRLLSEWLDIGAQYFNNPFDPAVPVN
;
A
#
# COMPACT_ATOMS: atom_id res chain seq x y z
N MET A 1 -15.37 5.95 -0.34
CA MET A 1 -16.08 5.15 -1.36
C MET A 1 -15.15 4.97 -2.54
N TRP A 2 -14.70 3.75 -2.81
CA TRP A 2 -13.90 3.44 -3.99
C TRP A 2 -14.83 3.27 -5.20
N LEU A 3 -14.55 3.97 -6.29
CA LEU A 3 -15.24 3.76 -7.56
C LEU A 3 -14.69 2.47 -8.20
N GLN A 4 -15.56 1.48 -8.38
CA GLN A 4 -15.26 0.26 -9.11
C GLN A 4 -16.03 0.26 -10.44
N VAL A 5 -15.37 -0.16 -11.51
CA VAL A 5 -15.97 -0.34 -12.84
C VAL A 5 -15.93 -1.82 -13.24
N LYS A 6 -16.97 -2.30 -13.91
CA LYS A 6 -17.03 -3.65 -14.50
C LYS A 6 -16.40 -3.65 -15.91
N PRO A 7 -16.01 -4.82 -16.44
CA PRO A 7 -15.58 -4.93 -17.84
C PRO A 7 -16.63 -4.34 -18.79
N GLY A 8 -16.20 -3.42 -19.66
CA GLY A 8 -17.07 -2.70 -20.59
C GLY A 8 -17.71 -1.42 -20.03
N GLU A 9 -17.60 -1.16 -18.72
CA GLU A 9 -18.02 0.12 -18.15
C GLU A 9 -16.95 1.19 -18.35
N ILE A 10 -17.38 2.37 -18.80
CA ILE A 10 -16.55 3.56 -18.93
C ILE A 10 -16.99 4.56 -17.87
N VAL A 11 -16.16 4.76 -16.86
CA VAL A 11 -16.27 5.94 -15.99
C VAL A 11 -15.54 7.11 -16.65
N SER A 12 -16.31 8.15 -16.98
CA SER A 12 -15.78 9.39 -17.54
C SER A 12 -15.81 10.48 -16.47
N CYS A 13 -14.64 10.98 -16.09
CA CYS A 13 -14.54 12.21 -15.31
C CYS A 13 -14.90 13.41 -16.21
N ASN A 14 -16.18 13.80 -16.23
CA ASN A 14 -16.69 14.89 -17.07
C ASN A 14 -16.28 16.30 -16.58
N GLY A 15 -14.98 16.58 -16.53
CA GLY A 15 -14.50 17.97 -16.53
C GLY A 15 -13.97 18.55 -15.21
N CYS A 16 -13.55 17.74 -14.23
CA CYS A 16 -12.95 18.29 -12.99
C CYS A 16 -11.53 18.85 -13.14
N HIS A 17 -10.79 18.45 -14.19
CA HIS A 17 -9.35 18.74 -14.33
C HIS A 17 -8.99 19.62 -15.54
N LEU A 18 -9.97 20.24 -16.19
CA LEU A 18 -9.73 21.20 -17.27
C LEU A 18 -10.34 22.55 -16.88
N LEU A 19 -9.59 23.63 -17.13
CA LEU A 19 -10.12 24.99 -17.02
C LEU A 19 -11.36 25.11 -17.93
N ALA A 20 -12.46 25.60 -17.36
CA ALA A 20 -13.67 25.86 -18.13
C ALA A 20 -13.37 26.88 -19.24
N SER A 21 -13.94 26.65 -20.42
CA SER A 21 -13.84 27.57 -21.56
C SER A 21 -15.21 27.77 -22.19
N ALA A 22 -15.34 28.77 -23.06
CA ALA A 22 -16.58 29.00 -23.81
C ALA A 22 -17.05 27.77 -24.62
N ARG A 23 -16.13 26.85 -24.95
CA ARG A 23 -16.43 25.58 -25.65
C ARG A 23 -16.73 24.40 -24.72
N ARG A 24 -16.49 24.53 -23.41
CA ARG A 24 -16.63 23.47 -22.39
C ARG A 24 -17.11 24.08 -21.06
N PRO A 25 -18.43 24.36 -20.92
CA PRO A 25 -18.98 25.06 -19.76
C PRO A 25 -19.24 24.15 -18.55
N ILE A 26 -19.14 22.82 -18.69
CA ILE A 26 -19.47 21.84 -17.66
C ILE A 26 -18.18 21.37 -16.98
N SER A 27 -17.97 21.87 -15.77
CA SER A 27 -17.07 21.34 -14.75
C SER A 27 -17.94 21.06 -13.51
N HIS A 28 -17.62 20.04 -12.72
CA HIS A 28 -18.35 19.73 -11.47
C HIS A 28 -18.21 20.85 -10.41
N GLY A 29 -17.38 21.87 -10.66
CA GLY A 29 -17.55 23.22 -10.12
C GLY A 29 -17.91 24.20 -11.23
N ARG A 30 -19.00 24.95 -11.11
CA ARG A 30 -19.34 25.99 -12.08
C ARG A 30 -18.22 27.03 -12.13
N ALA A 31 -17.73 27.35 -13.32
CA ALA A 31 -16.70 28.36 -13.53
C ALA A 31 -17.12 29.69 -12.88
N GLY A 32 -16.22 30.29 -12.11
CA GLY A 32 -16.46 31.56 -11.41
C GLY A 32 -17.36 31.49 -10.18
N LEU A 33 -17.81 30.31 -9.72
CA LEU A 33 -18.49 30.18 -8.41
C LEU A 33 -17.55 30.07 -7.23
N PHE A 34 -16.27 29.77 -7.48
CA PHE A 34 -15.25 29.73 -6.45
C PHE A 34 -14.08 30.58 -6.91
N ALA A 35 -13.54 31.41 -6.02
CA ALA A 35 -12.21 31.96 -6.23
C ALA A 35 -11.25 30.78 -6.39
N SER A 36 -10.36 30.83 -7.39
CA SER A 36 -9.32 29.82 -7.48
C SER A 36 -8.57 29.80 -6.15
N ALA A 37 -8.39 28.61 -5.56
CA ALA A 37 -7.53 28.48 -4.38
C ALA A 37 -6.10 28.95 -4.67
N TRP A 38 -5.71 28.97 -5.96
CA TRP A 38 -4.45 29.56 -6.38
C TRP A 38 -4.55 30.26 -7.75
N SER A 39 -4.15 31.53 -7.82
CA SER A 39 -4.20 32.35 -9.05
C SER A 39 -3.08 32.04 -10.06
N GLY A 40 -2.18 31.10 -9.73
CA GLY A 40 -0.96 30.85 -10.48
C GLY A 40 0.14 31.89 -10.18
N ALA A 41 1.31 31.68 -10.77
CA ALA A 41 2.47 32.54 -10.58
C ALA A 41 2.19 33.97 -11.05
N ALA A 42 2.49 34.96 -10.22
CA ALA A 42 2.23 36.37 -10.51
C ALA A 42 3.06 36.91 -11.69
N ALA A 43 4.25 36.36 -11.91
CA ALA A 43 5.15 36.73 -12.99
C ALA A 43 5.96 35.52 -13.46
N SER A 44 6.41 35.57 -14.72
CA SER A 44 7.37 34.60 -15.24
C SER A 44 8.74 34.77 -14.58
N GLY A 45 9.46 33.67 -14.35
CA GLY A 45 10.85 33.72 -13.89
C GLY A 45 11.01 33.87 -12.38
N VAL A 46 9.93 34.10 -11.63
CA VAL A 46 9.97 34.20 -10.16
C VAL A 46 9.65 32.82 -9.57
N PRO A 47 10.57 32.20 -8.80
CA PRO A 47 10.32 30.92 -8.16
C PRO A 47 9.10 30.98 -7.23
N PHE A 48 8.43 29.85 -7.06
CA PHE A 48 7.40 29.76 -6.02
C PHE A 48 8.06 29.90 -4.63
N PRO A 49 7.41 30.58 -3.66
CA PRO A 49 7.96 30.72 -2.32
C PRO A 49 8.37 29.37 -1.72
N HIS A 50 9.53 29.33 -1.07
CA HIS A 50 10.10 28.15 -0.40
C HIS A 50 10.40 26.95 -1.33
N THR A 51 10.50 27.18 -2.64
CA THR A 51 10.94 26.17 -3.61
C THR A 51 12.36 26.41 -4.09
N ILE A 52 12.98 25.40 -4.72
CA ILE A 52 14.27 25.52 -5.39
C ILE A 52 14.23 26.71 -6.37
N ALA A 53 15.06 27.72 -6.09
CA ALA A 53 15.01 29.01 -6.78
C ALA A 53 15.77 29.07 -8.13
N GLY A 54 16.57 28.04 -8.47
CA GLY A 54 17.33 28.01 -9.72
C GLY A 54 18.11 26.70 -9.93
N GLY A 55 18.69 26.54 -11.12
CA GLY A 55 19.47 25.35 -11.51
C GLY A 55 18.63 24.20 -12.08
N ALA A 56 19.27 23.04 -12.30
CA ALA A 56 18.70 21.90 -13.02
C ALA A 56 17.47 21.24 -12.35
N GLY A 57 17.20 21.55 -11.08
CA GLY A 57 16.03 21.04 -10.34
C GLY A 57 14.92 22.07 -10.12
N ALA A 58 15.06 23.30 -10.63
CA ALA A 58 14.09 24.35 -10.37
C ALA A 58 12.94 24.34 -11.39
N PHE A 59 11.70 24.33 -10.89
CA PHE A 59 10.50 24.47 -11.71
C PHE A 59 10.06 25.93 -11.77
N ILE A 60 10.84 26.74 -12.48
CA ILE A 60 10.59 28.19 -12.61
C ILE A 60 9.32 28.41 -13.45
N PRO A 61 8.28 29.08 -12.91
CA PRO A 61 7.01 29.23 -13.61
C PRO A 61 7.02 30.33 -14.67
N GLN A 62 6.11 30.20 -15.64
CA GLN A 62 5.62 31.30 -16.46
C GLN A 62 4.43 31.98 -15.77
N ALA A 63 4.17 33.25 -16.08
CA ALA A 63 3.04 34.00 -15.54
C ALA A 63 1.73 33.22 -15.74
N GLY A 64 0.97 33.04 -14.66
CA GLY A 64 -0.28 32.28 -14.63
C GLY A 64 -0.13 30.76 -14.41
N GLU A 65 1.08 30.19 -14.43
CA GLU A 65 1.25 28.75 -14.16
C GLU A 65 1.05 28.42 -12.67
N THR A 66 0.33 27.32 -12.41
CA THR A 66 0.37 26.63 -11.13
C THR A 66 1.66 25.83 -10.96
N MET A 67 1.99 25.43 -9.72
CA MET A 67 3.09 24.50 -9.42
C MET A 67 3.04 23.24 -10.30
N ALA A 68 1.86 22.65 -10.46
CA ALA A 68 1.69 21.45 -11.29
C ALA A 68 1.99 21.70 -12.77
N GLN A 69 1.54 22.84 -13.33
CA GLN A 69 1.81 23.21 -14.72
C GLN A 69 3.30 23.48 -14.96
N ALA A 70 3.93 24.26 -14.07
CA ALA A 70 5.36 24.55 -14.15
C ALA A 70 6.19 23.26 -14.08
N ARG A 71 5.88 22.38 -13.13
CA ARG A 71 6.55 21.06 -13.00
C ARG A 71 6.34 20.21 -14.24
N MET A 72 5.10 20.08 -14.73
CA MET A 72 4.81 19.30 -15.94
C MET A 72 5.63 19.80 -17.13
N ARG A 73 5.59 21.12 -17.40
CA ARG A 73 6.31 21.72 -18.53
C ARG A 73 7.81 21.45 -18.47
N VAL A 74 8.42 21.60 -17.30
CA VAL A 74 9.87 21.42 -17.13
C VAL A 74 10.23 19.94 -17.11
N SER A 75 9.67 19.15 -16.18
CA SER A 75 9.99 17.73 -15.98
C SER A 75 9.74 16.89 -17.24
N CYS A 76 8.68 17.17 -18.00
CA CYS A 76 8.41 16.47 -19.27
C CYS A 76 9.40 16.82 -20.40
N ALA A 77 10.09 17.95 -20.31
CA ALA A 77 11.08 18.36 -21.29
C ALA A 77 12.52 17.97 -20.88
N SER A 78 12.81 17.96 -19.59
CA SER A 78 14.18 17.82 -19.07
C SER A 78 14.51 16.47 -18.43
N ASP A 79 13.51 15.76 -17.89
CA ASP A 79 13.79 14.53 -17.15
C ASP A 79 13.94 13.33 -18.08
N SER A 80 14.71 12.34 -17.62
CA SER A 80 14.80 11.03 -18.24
C SER A 80 14.42 9.95 -17.21
N PRO A 81 13.30 9.22 -17.41
CA PRO A 81 12.30 9.42 -18.47
C PRO A 81 11.52 10.74 -18.29
N PRO A 82 10.91 11.28 -19.36
CA PRO A 82 10.07 12.48 -19.30
C PRO A 82 8.97 12.37 -18.23
N CYS A 83 8.66 13.49 -17.59
CA CYS A 83 7.61 13.60 -16.59
C CYS A 83 7.84 12.68 -15.39
N LYS A 84 9.10 12.58 -14.93
CA LYS A 84 9.50 11.68 -13.85
C LYS A 84 8.62 11.87 -12.61
N GLN A 85 8.14 10.76 -12.04
CA GLN A 85 7.18 10.73 -10.92
C GLN A 85 5.80 11.37 -11.22
N MET A 86 5.46 11.57 -12.50
CA MET A 86 4.13 11.97 -12.97
C MET A 86 3.53 10.95 -13.95
N VAL A 87 4.28 9.89 -14.26
CA VAL A 87 3.81 8.75 -15.07
C VAL A 87 3.18 7.71 -14.14
N PRO A 88 1.97 7.19 -14.44
CA PRO A 88 1.35 6.14 -13.67
C PRO A 88 2.24 4.89 -13.60
N GLY A 89 2.22 4.22 -12.44
CA GLY A 89 2.93 2.98 -12.21
C GLY A 89 2.27 2.21 -11.07
N VAL A 90 2.59 0.92 -10.96
CA VAL A 90 2.13 0.10 -9.81
C VAL A 90 2.95 0.39 -8.55
N ASN A 91 4.13 0.97 -8.70
CA ASN A 91 5.00 1.39 -7.61
C ASN A 91 4.65 2.82 -7.18
N VAL A 92 4.55 3.05 -5.87
CA VAL A 92 4.30 4.39 -5.32
C VAL A 92 5.64 4.99 -4.93
N ILE A 93 6.12 5.93 -5.73
CA ILE A 93 7.43 6.54 -5.59
C ILE A 93 7.28 8.06 -5.58
N TYR A 94 7.86 8.71 -4.58
CA TYR A 94 7.91 10.16 -4.49
C TYR A 94 9.28 10.60 -3.95
N THR A 95 9.82 11.64 -4.56
CA THR A 95 10.95 12.39 -4.02
C THR A 95 10.50 13.83 -3.92
N ASP A 96 10.86 14.51 -2.84
CA ASP A 96 10.62 15.94 -2.74
C ASP A 96 11.49 16.66 -3.77
N VAL A 97 10.83 17.27 -4.74
CA VAL A 97 11.43 18.02 -5.85
C VAL A 97 11.17 19.52 -5.73
N TRP A 98 10.55 19.95 -4.63
CA TRP A 98 10.14 21.34 -4.43
C TRP A 98 11.01 22.02 -3.40
N THR A 99 11.22 21.40 -2.24
CA THR A 99 11.90 22.04 -1.11
C THR A 99 13.36 22.37 -1.45
N ASP A 100 13.74 23.64 -1.26
CA ASP A 100 15.13 24.04 -1.34
C ASP A 100 15.91 23.51 -0.11
N PRO A 101 16.89 22.59 -0.30
CA PRO A 101 17.66 22.04 0.81
C PRO A 101 18.50 23.09 1.56
N ALA A 102 18.73 24.27 0.98
CA ALA A 102 19.38 25.38 1.66
C ALA A 102 18.44 26.11 2.64
N GLN A 103 17.12 25.94 2.51
CA GLN A 103 16.09 26.63 3.29
C GLN A 103 15.38 25.70 4.28
N ALA A 104 15.20 24.42 3.92
CA ALA A 104 14.58 23.41 4.77
C ALA A 104 15.02 22.00 4.37
N THR A 105 14.88 21.04 5.29
CA THR A 105 15.11 19.63 4.98
C THR A 105 14.03 19.14 4.02
N PRO A 106 14.39 18.60 2.84
CA PRO A 106 13.40 18.01 1.93
C PRO A 106 12.63 16.86 2.59
N GLY A 107 11.38 16.70 2.21
CA GLY A 107 10.53 15.61 2.68
C GLY A 107 11.16 14.24 2.40
N ALA A 108 11.01 13.31 3.34
CA ALA A 108 11.50 11.95 3.19
C ALA A 108 10.88 11.31 1.92
N PRO A 109 11.67 10.54 1.14
CA PRO A 109 11.15 9.88 -0.05
C PRO A 109 10.11 8.82 0.33
N ILE A 110 9.10 8.68 -0.52
CA ILE A 110 8.19 7.53 -0.48
C ILE A 110 8.70 6.53 -1.49
N ASN A 111 8.90 5.29 -1.06
CA ASN A 111 9.39 4.22 -1.93
C ASN A 111 8.66 2.91 -1.59
N TYR A 112 7.46 2.73 -2.12
CA TYR A 112 6.66 1.52 -1.94
C TYR A 112 6.62 0.75 -3.25
N ARG A 113 7.63 -0.10 -3.42
CA ARG A 113 7.92 -0.80 -4.67
C ARG A 113 7.68 -2.29 -4.51
N TYR A 114 6.93 -2.86 -5.45
CA TYR A 114 6.81 -4.30 -5.54
C TYR A 114 8.02 -4.94 -6.23
N ASP A 115 8.73 -4.22 -7.11
CA ASP A 115 9.97 -4.69 -7.75
C ASP A 115 11.24 -4.55 -6.91
N ASP A 116 11.14 -4.11 -5.66
CA ASP A 116 12.31 -4.03 -4.79
C ASP A 116 12.64 -5.41 -4.21
N ALA A 117 13.49 -6.17 -4.91
CA ALA A 117 13.91 -7.51 -4.48
C ALA A 117 14.69 -7.54 -3.14
N THR A 118 15.07 -6.38 -2.60
CA THR A 118 15.73 -6.27 -1.29
C THR A 118 14.74 -6.04 -0.14
N GLN A 119 13.54 -5.53 -0.45
CA GLN A 119 12.53 -5.17 0.55
C GLN A 119 11.19 -5.90 0.36
N PHE A 120 10.96 -6.53 -0.79
CA PHE A 120 9.72 -7.20 -1.14
C PHE A 120 10.02 -8.53 -1.82
N MET A 121 9.84 -9.62 -1.08
CA MET A 121 10.26 -10.97 -1.48
C MET A 121 9.08 -11.94 -1.66
N THR A 122 7.85 -11.42 -1.70
CA THR A 122 6.63 -12.19 -1.94
C THR A 122 6.12 -11.99 -3.37
N PRO A 123 5.17 -12.80 -3.86
CA PRO A 123 4.63 -12.64 -5.21
C PRO A 123 4.04 -11.24 -5.43
N PHE A 124 4.32 -10.63 -6.60
CA PHE A 124 3.70 -9.37 -6.98
C PHE A 124 2.18 -9.54 -7.12
N PRO A 125 1.36 -8.58 -6.65
CA PRO A 125 -0.08 -8.61 -6.84
C PRO A 125 -0.48 -8.16 -8.26
N THR A 126 0.39 -8.34 -9.25
CA THR A 126 0.20 -7.99 -10.66
C THR A 126 1.19 -8.78 -11.52
N SER A 127 1.12 -8.64 -12.84
CA SER A 127 2.11 -9.28 -13.73
C SER A 127 3.45 -8.55 -13.68
N ALA A 128 4.56 -9.27 -13.87
CA ALA A 128 5.90 -8.64 -13.94
C ALA A 128 5.98 -7.55 -15.03
N ALA A 129 5.27 -7.74 -16.16
CA ALA A 129 5.17 -6.73 -17.22
C ALA A 129 4.54 -5.43 -16.72
N CYS A 130 3.48 -5.52 -15.89
CA CYS A 130 2.85 -4.34 -15.30
C CYS A 130 3.70 -3.64 -14.24
N VAL A 131 4.65 -4.34 -13.64
CA VAL A 131 5.59 -3.73 -12.70
C VAL A 131 6.65 -2.91 -13.45
N THR A 132 7.15 -3.40 -14.57
CA THR A 132 8.21 -2.75 -15.33
C THR A 132 7.70 -1.72 -16.35
N ALA A 133 6.56 -1.98 -16.97
CA ALA A 133 5.95 -1.16 -18.01
C ALA A 133 4.45 -1.07 -17.78
N TRP A 134 4.04 -0.09 -16.98
CA TRP A 134 2.62 0.14 -16.72
C TRP A 134 1.86 0.51 -18.00
N ALA A 135 0.68 -0.08 -18.16
CA ALA A 135 -0.30 0.27 -19.19
C ALA A 135 -1.70 0.35 -18.55
N ALA A 136 -2.66 0.97 -19.24
CA ALA A 136 -4.00 1.21 -18.68
C ALA A 136 -4.77 -0.06 -18.30
N ASN A 137 -4.40 -1.22 -18.85
CA ASN A 137 -4.95 -2.53 -18.50
C ASN A 137 -4.23 -3.21 -17.32
N CYS A 138 -3.17 -2.61 -16.78
CA CYS A 138 -2.48 -3.13 -15.61
C CYS A 138 -3.36 -2.98 -14.36
N ARG A 139 -3.57 -4.11 -13.69
CA ARG A 139 -4.41 -4.21 -12.50
C ARG A 139 -3.64 -4.85 -11.35
N ILE A 140 -3.90 -4.33 -10.14
CA ILE A 140 -3.54 -4.99 -8.89
C ILE A 140 -4.65 -5.98 -8.51
N VAL A 141 -4.27 -7.20 -8.19
CA VAL A 141 -5.13 -8.31 -7.77
C VAL A 141 -4.48 -8.98 -6.58
N ILE A 142 -5.12 -8.89 -5.42
CA ILE A 142 -4.59 -9.45 -4.17
C ILE A 142 -5.50 -10.58 -3.70
N ASN A 143 -5.04 -11.82 -3.88
CA ASN A 143 -5.61 -13.03 -3.28
C ASN A 143 -4.88 -13.33 -1.97
N TYR A 144 -5.62 -13.67 -0.91
CA TYR A 144 -5.05 -13.97 0.40
C TYR A 144 -4.03 -15.13 0.35
N PRO A 145 -4.36 -16.33 -0.18
CA PRO A 145 -3.43 -17.47 -0.15
C PRO A 145 -2.13 -17.19 -0.90
N LYS A 146 -2.20 -16.43 -1.99
CA LYS A 146 -1.03 -16.17 -2.85
C LYS A 146 -0.14 -15.04 -2.33
N HIS A 147 -0.75 -13.96 -1.82
CA HIS A 147 -0.01 -12.72 -1.56
C HIS A 147 0.11 -12.41 -0.07
N ILE A 148 -0.96 -12.62 0.71
CA ILE A 148 -0.97 -12.26 2.13
C ILE A 148 -0.39 -13.38 2.98
N GLN A 149 -0.77 -14.63 2.73
CA GLN A 149 -0.16 -15.78 3.43
C GLN A 149 1.37 -15.81 3.22
N ALA A 150 1.82 -15.47 2.00
CA ALA A 150 3.24 -15.40 1.68
C ALA A 150 4.01 -14.40 2.55
N LEU A 151 3.36 -13.34 3.08
CA LEU A 151 4.01 -12.42 4.03
C LEU A 151 4.31 -13.08 5.38
N TRP A 152 3.43 -13.99 5.81
CA TRP A 152 3.55 -14.69 7.10
C TRP A 152 4.56 -15.82 7.05
N ASP A 153 4.64 -16.48 5.89
CA ASP A 153 5.54 -17.61 5.63
C ASP A 153 6.93 -17.16 5.14
N LEU A 154 7.13 -15.87 4.87
CA LEU A 154 8.42 -15.34 4.41
C LEU A 154 9.49 -15.47 5.49
N ALA A 155 10.62 -16.08 5.12
CA ALA A 155 11.84 -16.13 5.94
C ALA A 155 12.33 -14.73 6.29
N ARG A 156 12.52 -14.47 7.60
CA ARG A 156 13.02 -13.20 8.15
C ARG A 156 14.23 -13.48 9.04
N PRO A 157 15.38 -13.87 8.47
CA PRO A 157 16.58 -14.17 9.27
C PRO A 157 17.12 -12.93 9.96
N ALA A 158 17.39 -13.04 11.26
CA ALA A 158 18.09 -12.01 12.03
C ALA A 158 19.20 -12.64 12.87
N THR A 159 20.29 -11.89 13.08
CA THR A 159 21.40 -12.35 13.91
C THR A 159 21.15 -11.98 15.38
N VAL A 160 20.95 -12.99 16.23
CA VAL A 160 20.80 -12.84 17.68
C VAL A 160 21.99 -13.51 18.36
N GLY A 161 22.82 -12.73 19.05
CA GLY A 161 24.00 -13.28 19.75
C GLY A 161 25.02 -13.95 18.83
N GLY A 162 25.12 -13.52 17.56
CA GLY A 162 26.03 -14.11 16.57
C GLY A 162 25.47 -15.33 15.83
N VAL A 163 24.24 -15.76 16.14
CA VAL A 163 23.56 -16.87 15.46
C VAL A 163 22.43 -16.32 14.60
N VAL A 164 22.33 -16.81 13.35
CA VAL A 164 21.19 -16.49 12.48
C VAL A 164 19.99 -17.32 12.92
N VAL A 165 18.92 -16.63 13.28
CA VAL A 165 17.63 -17.21 13.67
C VAL A 165 16.57 -16.69 12.72
N ASP A 166 15.70 -17.56 12.23
CA ASP A 166 14.55 -17.13 11.43
C ASP A 166 13.48 -16.49 12.32
N HIS A 167 12.80 -15.48 11.81
CA HIS A 167 11.69 -14.76 12.44
C HIS A 167 10.44 -14.73 11.53
N SER A 168 10.27 -15.71 10.64
CA SER A 168 9.03 -15.92 9.89
C SER A 168 7.83 -15.88 10.84
N CYS A 169 6.77 -15.15 10.49
CA CYS A 169 5.64 -14.95 11.41
C CYS A 169 4.94 -16.28 11.77
N SER A 170 4.78 -17.16 10.78
CA SER A 170 4.11 -18.45 10.92
C SER A 170 4.99 -19.58 11.44
N GLN A 171 6.26 -19.33 11.77
CA GLN A 171 7.15 -20.40 12.27
C GLN A 171 6.79 -20.84 13.68
N ALA A 172 7.28 -22.03 14.04
CA ALA A 172 7.14 -22.59 15.37
C ALA A 172 7.77 -21.67 16.45
N GLY A 173 7.03 -21.36 17.50
CA GLY A 173 7.45 -20.41 18.55
C GLY A 173 6.99 -18.96 18.35
N CYS A 174 6.41 -18.60 17.19
CA CYS A 174 5.76 -17.31 16.96
C CYS A 174 4.24 -17.49 16.86
N HIS A 175 3.63 -17.16 15.72
CA HIS A 175 2.20 -17.32 15.47
C HIS A 175 1.89 -18.72 14.94
N ASN A 176 2.22 -19.75 15.73
CA ASN A 176 2.09 -21.16 15.36
C ASN A 176 1.72 -22.02 16.58
N PRO A 177 0.84 -23.03 16.42
CA PRO A 177 0.40 -23.90 17.51
C PRO A 177 1.47 -24.90 17.97
N LYS A 178 2.68 -24.85 17.39
CA LYS A 178 3.84 -25.62 17.83
C LYS A 178 4.96 -24.69 18.26
N ASN A 179 5.64 -25.05 19.34
CA ASN A 179 6.88 -24.39 19.75
C ASN A 179 8.06 -24.90 18.93
N ALA A 180 9.24 -24.29 19.10
CA ALA A 180 10.46 -24.67 18.36
C ALA A 180 10.89 -26.14 18.56
N ALA A 181 10.47 -26.80 19.65
CA ALA A 181 10.69 -28.23 19.90
C ALA A 181 9.60 -29.14 19.29
N GLY A 182 8.62 -28.58 18.58
CA GLY A 182 7.51 -29.29 17.94
C GLY A 182 6.36 -29.65 18.87
N ALA A 183 6.43 -29.30 20.16
CA ALA A 183 5.34 -29.54 21.10
C ALA A 183 4.21 -28.53 20.91
N LEU A 184 2.97 -28.96 21.17
CA LEU A 184 1.80 -28.10 21.10
C LEU A 184 1.89 -26.94 22.10
N GLN A 185 1.48 -25.76 21.67
CA GLN A 185 1.39 -24.54 22.48
C GLN A 185 0.22 -23.68 22.01
N THR A 186 -0.19 -22.73 22.86
CA THR A 186 -1.02 -21.61 22.39
C THR A 186 -0.15 -20.71 21.50
N PRO A 187 -0.56 -20.42 20.25
CA PRO A 187 0.14 -19.46 19.40
C PRO A 187 0.31 -18.10 20.10
N ALA A 188 1.42 -17.41 19.84
CA ALA A 188 1.67 -16.09 20.44
C ALA A 188 0.53 -15.11 20.11
N GLY A 189 0.03 -14.40 21.12
CA GLY A 189 -1.08 -13.46 20.96
C GLY A 189 -2.42 -14.09 20.60
N ASP A 190 -2.57 -15.39 20.85
CA ASP A 190 -3.74 -16.20 20.48
C ASP A 190 -4.03 -16.18 18.96
N LEU A 191 -2.99 -15.95 18.15
CA LEU A 191 -3.06 -15.81 16.71
C LEU A 191 -2.15 -16.85 16.02
N ASP A 192 -2.76 -17.74 15.25
CA ASP A 192 -2.15 -18.73 14.37
C ASP A 192 -2.12 -18.19 12.94
N LEU A 193 -0.92 -17.94 12.42
CA LEU A 193 -0.70 -17.47 11.05
C LEU A 193 -0.29 -18.59 10.09
N THR A 194 -0.46 -19.86 10.47
CA THR A 194 -0.14 -20.99 9.60
C THR A 194 -1.08 -21.09 8.39
N SER A 195 -0.55 -21.64 7.30
CA SER A 195 -1.26 -21.96 6.06
C SER A 195 -2.01 -23.30 6.12
N SER A 196 -2.35 -23.79 7.32
CA SER A 196 -3.20 -24.96 7.48
C SER A 196 -4.65 -24.66 7.07
N ALA A 197 -5.41 -25.67 6.68
CA ALA A 197 -6.85 -25.52 6.48
C ALA A 197 -7.54 -25.19 7.81
N SER A 198 -8.44 -24.21 7.81
CA SER A 198 -9.21 -23.86 9.01
C SER A 198 -10.19 -24.96 9.39
N ASN A 199 -10.42 -25.12 10.69
CA ASN A 199 -11.45 -26.02 11.20
C ASN A 199 -12.88 -25.50 10.98
N ASP A 200 -13.06 -24.17 10.81
CA ASP A 200 -14.39 -23.58 10.58
C ASP A 200 -14.81 -23.70 9.11
N VAL A 201 -13.89 -23.32 8.23
CA VAL A 201 -14.08 -23.29 6.77
C VAL A 201 -12.85 -23.93 6.14
N PRO A 202 -12.85 -25.24 5.86
CA PRO A 202 -11.67 -25.98 5.38
C PRO A 202 -11.08 -25.48 4.05
N GLN A 203 -11.84 -24.72 3.26
CA GLN A 203 -11.41 -24.07 2.02
C GLN A 203 -10.58 -22.79 2.27
N GLU A 204 -10.61 -22.26 3.49
CA GLU A 204 -9.88 -21.07 3.92
C GLU A 204 -8.70 -21.43 4.83
N LEU A 205 -7.61 -20.67 4.72
CA LEU A 205 -6.45 -20.84 5.60
C LEU A 205 -6.79 -20.41 7.04
N THR A 206 -6.22 -21.09 8.03
CA THR A 206 -6.36 -20.76 9.46
C THR A 206 -6.02 -19.30 9.73
N SER A 207 -4.91 -18.82 9.19
CA SER A 207 -4.46 -17.42 9.25
C SER A 207 -5.49 -16.41 8.73
N TYR A 208 -6.21 -16.71 7.66
CA TYR A 208 -7.26 -15.83 7.10
C TYR A 208 -8.39 -15.68 8.11
N ARG A 209 -8.85 -16.82 8.62
CA ARG A 209 -9.94 -16.92 9.57
C ARG A 209 -9.62 -16.19 10.86
N GLN A 210 -8.43 -16.42 11.42
CA GLN A 210 -8.05 -15.81 12.69
C GLN A 210 -7.82 -14.30 12.59
N LEU A 211 -7.31 -13.79 11.47
CA LEU A 211 -7.13 -12.34 11.30
C LEU A 211 -8.46 -11.58 11.20
N LEU A 212 -9.48 -12.17 10.56
CA LEU A 212 -10.71 -11.46 10.16
C LEU A 212 -11.96 -11.85 10.95
N PHE A 213 -11.92 -12.90 11.74
CA PHE A 213 -13.08 -13.39 12.49
C PHE A 213 -12.72 -13.66 13.95
N PRO A 214 -13.66 -13.47 14.89
CA PRO A 214 -13.45 -13.92 16.25
C PRO A 214 -13.31 -15.44 16.33
N HIS A 215 -12.46 -15.93 17.23
CA HIS A 215 -12.32 -17.35 17.53
C HIS A 215 -12.15 -17.58 19.03
N ASN A 216 -12.53 -18.78 19.47
CA ASN A 216 -12.40 -19.18 20.88
C ASN A 216 -10.97 -19.67 21.15
N THR A 217 -10.40 -19.19 22.25
CA THR A 217 -9.13 -19.72 22.76
C THR A 217 -9.37 -20.99 23.57
N VAL A 218 -8.30 -21.76 23.83
CA VAL A 218 -8.34 -22.91 24.74
C VAL A 218 -7.35 -22.65 25.87
N ILE A 219 -7.84 -22.68 27.11
CA ILE A 219 -7.03 -22.51 28.32
C ILE A 219 -7.09 -23.82 29.09
N MET A 220 -5.96 -24.53 29.17
CA MET A 220 -5.84 -25.80 29.92
C MET A 220 -6.90 -26.86 29.52
N GLY A 221 -7.28 -26.89 28.23
CA GLY A 221 -8.28 -27.83 27.71
C GLY A 221 -9.73 -27.40 27.92
N ALA A 222 -9.99 -26.25 28.53
CA ALA A 222 -11.31 -25.65 28.64
C ALA A 222 -11.50 -24.51 27.62
N PRO A 223 -12.75 -24.23 27.19
CA PRO A 223 -13.05 -23.05 26.38
C PRO A 223 -12.62 -21.76 27.09
N GLY A 224 -11.77 -20.99 26.42
CA GLY A 224 -11.34 -19.65 26.86
C GLY A 224 -12.21 -18.55 26.26
N PRO A 225 -11.87 -17.27 26.51
CA PRO A 225 -12.56 -16.13 25.90
C PRO A 225 -12.42 -16.14 24.38
N SER A 226 -13.41 -15.55 23.71
CA SER A 226 -13.29 -15.20 22.30
C SER A 226 -12.27 -14.07 22.15
N VAL A 227 -11.33 -14.25 21.24
CA VAL A 227 -10.36 -13.24 20.81
C VAL A 227 -10.61 -12.87 19.35
N GLY A 228 -9.91 -11.85 18.85
CA GLY A 228 -10.09 -11.35 17.50
C GLY A 228 -11.47 -10.69 17.26
N PRO A 229 -11.75 -10.26 16.01
CA PRO A 229 -10.81 -10.24 14.89
C PRO A 229 -9.67 -9.24 15.14
N TYR A 230 -8.56 -9.38 14.41
CA TYR A 230 -7.40 -8.50 14.55
C TYR A 230 -7.36 -7.42 13.46
N LEU A 231 -8.17 -7.58 12.41
CA LEU A 231 -8.21 -6.67 11.26
C LEU A 231 -9.66 -6.29 10.91
N ASN A 232 -9.82 -5.11 10.31
CA ASN A 232 -11.07 -4.65 9.72
C ASN A 232 -11.06 -4.87 8.21
N ALA A 233 -11.87 -5.80 7.72
CA ALA A 233 -12.16 -5.90 6.29
C ALA A 233 -12.79 -4.58 5.79
N GLY A 234 -12.28 -4.05 4.68
CA GLY A 234 -12.75 -2.82 4.04
C GLY A 234 -12.09 -1.54 4.54
N SER A 235 -11.17 -1.59 5.51
CA SER A 235 -10.46 -0.40 6.00
C SER A 235 -9.14 -0.72 6.71
N ALA A 236 -8.01 -0.36 6.08
CA ALA A 236 -6.70 -0.37 6.71
C ALA A 236 -6.60 0.64 7.88
N HIS A 237 -7.38 1.72 7.82
CA HIS A 237 -7.50 2.72 8.88
C HIS A 237 -8.60 2.40 9.92
N GLY A 238 -9.24 1.22 9.82
CA GLY A 238 -10.18 0.76 10.85
C GLY A 238 -9.46 0.57 12.19
N ALA A 239 -10.19 0.65 13.31
CA ALA A 239 -9.58 0.63 14.64
C ALA A 239 -8.67 -0.60 14.89
N LEU A 240 -9.08 -1.79 14.47
CA LEU A 240 -8.31 -3.03 14.61
C LEU A 240 -7.14 -3.06 13.63
N SER A 241 -7.39 -2.75 12.34
CA SER A 241 -6.36 -2.69 11.31
C SER A 241 -5.24 -1.70 11.66
N ALA A 242 -5.60 -0.50 12.13
CA ALA A 242 -4.65 0.53 12.53
C ALA A 242 -3.82 0.08 13.75
N GLN A 243 -4.44 -0.57 14.74
CA GLN A 243 -3.71 -1.13 15.88
C GLN A 243 -2.73 -2.22 15.45
N PHE A 244 -3.16 -3.13 14.57
CA PHE A 244 -2.32 -4.20 14.03
C PHE A 244 -1.13 -3.63 13.23
N LEU A 245 -1.40 -2.77 12.24
CA LEU A 245 -0.38 -2.16 11.39
C LEU A 245 0.63 -1.31 12.19
N ASN A 246 0.17 -0.61 13.23
CA ASN A 246 1.05 0.18 14.11
C ASN A 246 2.05 -0.67 14.89
N ARG A 247 1.83 -1.98 15.08
CA ARG A 247 2.84 -2.87 15.67
C ARG A 247 4.10 -2.96 14.81
N PHE A 248 3.96 -2.81 13.49
CA PHE A 248 5.08 -2.90 12.55
C PHE A 248 5.75 -1.55 12.29
N ALA A 249 5.11 -0.44 12.69
CA ALA A 249 5.65 0.89 12.47
C ALA A 249 7.02 1.06 13.14
N THR A 250 7.98 1.60 12.39
CA THR A 250 9.32 1.92 12.88
C THR A 250 9.22 2.85 14.09
N GLY A 251 9.90 2.50 15.18
CA GLY A 251 9.91 3.31 16.40
C GLY A 251 8.66 3.16 17.29
N SER A 252 7.73 2.24 16.98
CA SER A 252 6.54 1.97 17.81
C SER A 252 6.87 1.35 19.19
N GLY A 253 8.12 0.94 19.42
CA GLY A 253 8.52 0.18 20.61
C GLY A 253 7.94 -1.25 20.65
N SER A 254 7.20 -1.66 19.63
CA SER A 254 6.71 -3.03 19.51
C SER A 254 7.83 -3.98 19.13
N THR A 255 7.74 -5.23 19.61
CA THR A 255 8.59 -6.34 19.14
C THR A 255 8.42 -6.64 17.65
N HIS A 256 7.35 -6.12 17.03
CA HIS A 256 7.04 -6.25 15.61
C HIS A 256 7.60 -5.10 14.75
N ALA A 257 8.17 -4.05 15.37
CA ALA A 257 8.63 -2.87 14.66
C ALA A 257 9.70 -3.21 13.62
N GLY A 258 9.48 -2.81 12.36
CA GLY A 258 10.43 -3.02 11.27
C GLY A 258 10.45 -4.43 10.67
N TRP A 259 9.64 -5.37 11.17
CA TRP A 259 9.60 -6.73 10.60
C TRP A 259 8.86 -6.81 9.27
N LEU A 260 7.99 -5.84 8.95
CA LEU A 260 7.40 -5.70 7.61
C LEU A 260 7.97 -4.47 6.92
N SER A 261 8.35 -4.62 5.66
CA SER A 261 8.80 -3.50 4.84
C SER A 261 7.63 -2.56 4.51
N PRO A 262 7.91 -1.30 4.12
CA PRO A 262 6.84 -0.39 3.70
C PRO A 262 6.00 -0.92 2.52
N ALA A 263 6.59 -1.69 1.61
CA ALA A 263 5.87 -2.30 0.49
C ALA A 263 4.98 -3.48 0.94
N GLU A 264 5.42 -4.26 1.94
CA GLU A 264 4.60 -5.32 2.55
C GLU A 264 3.43 -4.73 3.33
N LEU A 265 3.64 -3.66 4.10
CA LEU A 265 2.57 -2.93 4.81
C LEU A 265 1.59 -2.29 3.83
N ARG A 266 2.07 -1.78 2.70
CA ARG A 266 1.23 -1.31 1.60
C ARG A 266 0.36 -2.45 1.05
N LEU A 267 0.94 -3.62 0.75
CA LEU A 267 0.18 -4.77 0.24
C LEU A 267 -0.95 -5.17 1.21
N LEU A 268 -0.65 -5.25 2.50
CA LEU A 268 -1.63 -5.59 3.53
C LEU A 268 -2.72 -4.51 3.64
N SER A 269 -2.34 -3.23 3.58
CA SER A 269 -3.28 -2.11 3.64
C SER A 269 -4.21 -2.08 2.42
N GLU A 270 -3.66 -2.25 1.21
CA GLU A 270 -4.44 -2.33 -0.01
C GLU A 270 -5.43 -3.49 0.03
N TRP A 271 -5.00 -4.68 0.49
CA TRP A 271 -5.88 -5.83 0.69
C TRP A 271 -7.02 -5.56 1.67
N LEU A 272 -6.74 -4.87 2.78
CA LEU A 272 -7.77 -4.49 3.74
C LEU A 272 -8.77 -3.50 3.12
N ASP A 273 -8.28 -2.45 2.46
CA ASP A 273 -9.12 -1.40 1.87
C ASP A 273 -10.03 -1.90 0.75
N ILE A 274 -9.61 -2.92 -0.01
CA ILE A 274 -10.46 -3.52 -1.05
C ILE A 274 -11.49 -4.50 -0.49
N GLY A 275 -11.46 -4.83 0.81
CA GLY A 275 -12.46 -5.68 1.47
C GLY A 275 -11.92 -7.00 2.01
N ALA A 276 -10.60 -7.19 2.06
CA ALA A 276 -9.94 -8.36 2.66
C ALA A 276 -10.43 -9.71 2.10
N GLN A 277 -10.64 -9.80 0.79
CA GLN A 277 -11.14 -11.04 0.17
C GLN A 277 -10.13 -12.18 0.28
N TYR A 278 -10.66 -13.40 0.40
CA TYR A 278 -9.85 -14.61 0.27
C TYR A 278 -9.34 -14.77 -1.18
N PHE A 279 -10.23 -14.66 -2.17
CA PHE A 279 -9.90 -14.52 -3.59
C PHE A 279 -10.51 -13.24 -4.17
N ASN A 280 -9.70 -12.41 -4.81
CA ASN A 280 -10.10 -11.17 -5.49
C ASN A 280 -9.91 -11.23 -7.02
N ASN A 281 -9.91 -12.44 -7.58
CA ASN A 281 -9.90 -12.66 -9.02
C ASN A 281 -10.98 -13.69 -9.39
N PRO A 282 -12.06 -13.30 -10.07
CA PRO A 282 -13.12 -14.22 -10.46
C PRO A 282 -12.67 -15.26 -11.51
N PHE A 283 -11.48 -15.10 -12.09
CA PHE A 283 -10.90 -16.02 -13.08
C PHE A 283 -9.67 -16.77 -12.54
N ASP A 284 -9.39 -16.71 -11.24
CA ASP A 284 -8.30 -17.50 -10.66
C ASP A 284 -8.70 -18.98 -10.68
N PRO A 285 -7.90 -19.87 -11.29
CA PRO A 285 -8.22 -21.29 -11.38
C PRO A 285 -8.29 -22.00 -10.02
N ALA A 286 -7.76 -21.39 -8.96
CA ALA A 286 -7.87 -21.88 -7.58
C ALA A 286 -9.14 -21.44 -6.86
N VAL A 287 -9.96 -20.56 -7.47
CA VAL A 287 -11.29 -20.22 -6.93
C VAL A 287 -12.17 -21.47 -7.02
N PRO A 288 -12.82 -21.89 -5.92
CA PRO A 288 -13.78 -22.98 -5.97
C PRO A 288 -14.85 -22.68 -7.03
N VAL A 289 -14.94 -23.52 -8.05
CA VAL A 289 -16.04 -23.50 -9.01
C VAL A 289 -17.24 -24.20 -8.37
N ASN A 290 -18.35 -23.49 -8.32
CA ASN A 290 -19.63 -24.00 -7.81
C ASN A 290 -20.10 -25.23 -8.60
#